data_AF-A0A1Y4RNB7-F1
#
_entry.id   AF-A0A1Y4RNB7-F1
#
_cell.length_a   1.000
_cell.length_b   1.000
_cell.length_c   1.000
_cell.angle_alpha   90.00
_cell.angle_beta   90.00
_cell.angle_gamma   90.00
#
_symmetry.space_group_name_H-M   'P 1'
#
loop_
_entity.id
_entity.type
_entity.pdbx_description
1 polymer ?
#
loop_
_entity_poly.entity_id
_entity_poly.type
_entity_poly.pdbx_seq_one_letter_code
_entity_poly.pdbx_strand_id
1 'polypeptide(L)' 'MRNGLRRVGRALALYLDDLLLLAGGVCFVRAALDLGGRPAALAVAGVCLTAYAVLVARSRGGGGR' A
#
# COMPACT_ATOMS: atom_id res chain seq x y z
N MET A 1 4.44 -15.61 -25.98
CA MET A 1 4.92 -14.25 -25.63
C MET A 1 3.90 -13.38 -24.88
N ARG A 2 2.58 -13.49 -25.11
CA ARG A 2 1.54 -12.65 -24.47
C ARG A 2 1.44 -12.71 -22.92
N ASN A 3 1.86 -13.81 -22.30
CA ASN A 3 1.79 -13.96 -20.83
C ASN A 3 2.87 -13.19 -20.07
N GLY A 4 4.04 -12.96 -20.68
CA GLY A 4 5.12 -12.19 -20.04
C GLY A 4 4.71 -10.73 -19.83
N LEU A 5 4.14 -10.11 -20.86
CA LEU A 5 3.68 -8.72 -20.80
C LEU A 5 2.55 -8.51 -19.78
N ARG A 6 1.65 -9.49 -19.64
CA ARG A 6 0.58 -9.45 -18.61
C ARG A 6 1.13 -9.57 -17.19
N ARG A 7 2.18 -10.37 -16.96
CA ARG A 7 2.85 -10.45 -15.65
C ARG A 7 3.58 -9.16 -15.31
N VAL A 8 4.30 -8.58 -16.27
CA VAL A 8 5.00 -7.30 -16.09
C VAL A 8 3.99 -6.18 -15.81
N GLY A 9 2.91 -6.10 -16.59
CA GLY A 9 1.83 -5.13 -16.34
C GLY A 9 1.19 -5.28 -14.96
N ARG A 10 0.96 -6.51 -14.50
CA ARG A 10 0.41 -6.78 -13.15
C ARG A 10 1.39 -6.39 -12.04
N ALA A 11 2.68 -6.69 -12.21
CA ALA A 11 3.71 -6.28 -11.25
C ALA A 11 3.87 -4.76 -11.19
N LEU A 12 3.81 -4.09 -12.35
CA LEU A 12 3.93 -2.64 -12.45
C LEU A 12 2.71 -1.94 -11.84
N ALA A 13 1.51 -2.47 -12.07
CA ALA A 13 0.28 -1.97 -11.43
C ALA A 13 0.34 -2.13 -9.90
N LEU A 14 0.82 -3.28 -9.41
CA LEU A 14 1.04 -3.51 -7.98
C LEU A 14 2.03 -2.52 -7.37
N TYR A 15 3.13 -2.26 -8.06
CA TYR A 15 4.14 -1.31 -7.61
C TYR A 15 3.63 0.14 -7.58
N LEU A 16 2.85 0.53 -8.59
CA LEU A 16 2.26 1.87 -8.65
C LEU A 16 1.20 2.06 -7.54
N ASP A 17 0.40 1.02 -7.29
CA ASP A 17 -0.57 0.98 -6.18
C ASP A 17 0.14 1.10 -4.82
N ASP A 18 1.25 0.38 -4.64
CA ASP A 18 2.15 0.48 -3.48
C ASP A 18 2.60 1.92 -3.19
N LEU A 19 3.12 2.60 -4.23
CA LEU A 19 3.58 3.99 -4.13
C LEU A 19 2.43 4.95 -3.82
N LEU A 20 1.26 4.76 -4.42
CA LEU A 20 0.07 5.57 -4.17
C LEU A 20 -0.45 5.37 -2.74
N LEU A 21 -0.45 4.13 -2.26
CA LEU A 21 -0.85 3.79 -0.90
C LEU A 21 0.12 4.40 0.13
N LEU A 22 1.42 4.35 -0.13
CA LEU A 22 2.44 4.98 0.72
C LEU A 22 2.29 6.51 0.74
N ALA A 23 2.13 7.15 -0.43
CA ALA A 23 1.97 8.59 -0.54
C ALA A 23 0.69 9.08 0.18
N GLY A 24 -0.42 8.36 -0.01
CA GLY A 24 -1.67 8.61 0.72
C GLY A 24 -1.51 8.43 2.23
N GLY A 25 -0.84 7.35 2.65
CA GLY A 25 -0.57 7.09 4.07
C GLY A 25 0.27 8.18 4.72
N VAL A 26 1.32 8.68 4.06
CA VAL A 26 2.13 9.80 4.58
C VAL A 26 1.31 11.07 4.74
N CYS A 27 0.40 11.36 3.81
CA CYS A 27 -0.50 12.51 3.90
C CYS A 27 -1.44 12.40 5.12
N PHE A 28 -2.03 11.22 5.33
CA PHE A 28 -2.87 10.93 6.50
C PHE A 28 -2.10 11.00 7.82
N VAL A 29 -0.87 10.47 7.87
CA VAL A 29 0.00 10.53 9.05
C VAL A 29 0.36 11.98 9.38
N ARG A 30 0.67 12.80 8.37
CA ARG A 30 0.93 14.24 8.56
C ARG A 30 -0.31 15.01 9.02
N ALA A 31 -1.48 14.75 8.43
CA ALA A 31 -2.72 15.36 8.88
C ALA A 31 -3.05 14.98 10.34
N ALA A 32 -2.80 13.73 10.73
CA ALA A 32 -3.00 13.26 12.10
C ALA A 32 -1.97 13.84 13.09
N LEU A 33 -0.72 14.07 12.65
CA LEU A 33 0.27 14.83 13.43
C LEU A 33 -0.23 16.25 13.72
N ASP A 34 -0.80 16.90 12.71
CA ASP A 34 -1.26 18.29 12.81
C ASP A 34 -2.50 18.41 13.71
N LEU A 35 -3.45 17.46 13.61
CA LEU A 35 -4.69 17.48 14.40
C LEU A 35 -4.57 16.91 15.82
N GLY A 36 -3.76 15.88 16.02
CA GLY A 36 -3.76 15.08 17.26
C GLY A 36 -2.37 14.82 17.84
N GLY A 37 -1.33 15.43 17.26
CA GLY A 37 0.04 15.27 17.70
C GLY A 37 0.64 13.89 17.38
N ARG A 38 1.75 13.58 18.07
CA ARG A 38 2.50 12.32 17.87
C ARG A 38 1.71 11.02 18.08
N PRO A 39 0.79 10.88 19.04
CA PRO A 39 0.11 9.59 19.24
C PRO A 39 -0.88 9.27 18.09
N ALA A 40 -1.62 10.27 17.60
CA ALA A 40 -2.54 10.09 16.48
C ALA A 40 -1.81 9.69 15.19
N ALA A 41 -0.63 10.27 14.96
CA ALA A 41 0.22 9.94 13.82
C ALA A 41 0.71 8.49 13.81
N LEU A 42 1.11 7.96 14.97
CA LEU A 42 1.56 6.57 15.08
C LEU A 42 0.41 5.59 14.85
N ALA A 43 -0.79 5.91 15.34
CA ALA A 43 -1.98 5.11 15.08
C ALA A 43 -2.29 5.05 13.57
N VAL A 44 -2.27 6.19 12.89
CA VAL A 44 -2.53 6.27 11.45
C VAL A 44 -1.43 5.58 10.64
N ALA A 45 -0.17 5.73 11.03
CA ALA A 45 0.95 5.03 10.40
C ALA A 45 0.79 3.50 10.51
N GLY A 46 0.38 3.01 11.68
CA GLY A 46 0.09 1.59 11.90
C GLY A 46 -1.07 1.09 11.03
N VAL A 47 -2.15 1.86 10.89
CA VAL A 47 -3.29 1.50 10.02
C VAL A 47 -2.85 1.42 8.56
N CYS A 48 -2.08 2.39 8.08
CA CYS A 48 -1.57 2.39 6.71
C CYS A 48 -0.65 1.19 6.42
N LEU A 49 0.26 0.85 7.36
CA LEU A 49 1.10 -0.34 7.23
C LEU A 49 0.28 -1.64 7.23
N THR A 50 -0.77 -1.71 8.05
CA THR A 50 -1.63 -2.91 8.13
C THR A 50 -2.41 -3.10 6.84
N ALA A 51 -2.98 -2.03 6.28
CA ALA A 51 -3.65 -2.06 4.99
C ALA A 51 -2.71 -2.54 3.89
N TYR A 52 -1.48 -2.03 3.88
CA TYR A 52 -0.44 -2.44 2.93
C TYR A 52 -0.12 -3.95 3.04
N ALA A 53 0.10 -4.46 4.25
CA ALA A 53 0.38 -5.87 4.48
C ALA A 53 -0.76 -6.78 3.99
N VAL A 54 -2.02 -6.37 4.17
CA VAL A 54 -3.18 -7.10 3.64
C VAL A 54 -3.18 -7.09 2.11
N LEU A 55 -2.94 -5.94 1.46
CA LEU A 55 -2.85 -5.87 -0.01
C LEU A 55 -1.75 -6.80 -0.55
N VAL A 56 -0.57 -6.80 0.06
CA VAL A 56 0.54 -7.67 -0.32
C VAL A 56 0.17 -9.15 -0.16
N ALA A 57 -0.48 -9.51 0.94
CA ALA A 57 -0.94 -10.88 1.18
C ALA A 57 -1.98 -11.33 0.14
N ARG A 58 -2.96 -10.47 -0.18
CA ARG A 58 -3.98 -10.71 -1.22
C ARG A 58 -3.35 -10.88 -2.59
N SER A 59 -2.33 -10.09 -2.89
CA SER A 59 -1.64 -10.10 -4.18
C SER A 59 -0.82 -11.37 -4.39
N ARG A 60 -0.22 -11.90 -3.32
CA ARG A 60 0.48 -13.20 -3.32
C ARG A 60 -0.49 -14.38 -3.44
N GLY A 61 -1.70 -14.29 -2.90
CA GLY A 61 -2.72 -15.35 -2.99
C GLY A 61 -3.31 -15.57 -4.39
N GLY A 62 -3.16 -14.63 -5.32
CA GLY A 62 -3.73 -14.68 -6.67
C GLY A 62 -2.79 -15.18 -7.78
N GLY A 63 -1.70 -15.88 -7.44
CA GLY A 63 -0.70 -16.41 -8.37
C GLY A 63 -0.57 -17.94 -8.41
N GLY A 64 -1.31 -18.66 -7.56
CA GLY A 64 -1.34 -20.12 -7.51
C GLY A 64 -2.61 -20.66 -8.15
N ARG A 65 -2.65 -20.70 -9.48
CA ARG A 65 -3.46 -21.60 -10.34
C ARG A 65 -3.24 -21.21 -11.80
#